data_AF-A0A537J5H9-F1
#
_entry.id   AF-A0A537J5H9-F1
#
_cell.length_a   1.000
_cell.length_b   1.000
_cell.length_c   1.000
_cell.angle_alpha   90.00
_cell.angle_beta   90.00
_cell.angle_gamma   90.00
#
_symmetry.space_group_name_H-M   'P 1'
#
loop_
_entity.id
_entity.type
_entity.pdbx_description
1 polymer ?
#
loop_
_entity_poly.entity_id
_entity_poly.type
_entity_poly.pdbx_seq_one_letter_code
_entity_poly.pdbx_strand_id
1 'polypeptide(L)'
;MDVYTRDNCCHFFSQFANAQNDLLKVAASLKKSEGKVTAYYPASVEKQAKRIQSLLEKAVDYYNKQLNINFPITVVLFGPEEFARFTKKSYGTASPYNGFLPFVISGPPKVMCLPAMGGSALDSLTQMALKKSPSLTNQLNLSIPEISQRFTALVGLHELGHQYMGELEICQAVHWFQEMMANFIADAFLTDVSPTDALIWQVVNEAYETNLKPANRTFSGIHKGNPENYVWWQGNITRRAHEVYIKYGLDFLQKLKNLSNVKIYHEDDLAFIIALDEIAPGFEQWAEKYGHIITNDKIQMDSISNNIREETKNAIAQNMPNLYTSIYSNQWEKGNTSYNKIVMSFLKDFETDDFKQPDLIADEIEIRFMGVNDFFEKAKAILGLKKSVQDSRTLKSGYSL
;
A
#
# COMPACT_ATOMS: atom_id res chain seq x y z
N MET A 1 -27.84 8.36 0.76
CA MET A 1 -27.11 7.13 0.45
C MET A 1 -26.33 7.43 -0.80
N ASP A 2 -25.14 7.98 -0.64
CA ASP A 2 -24.27 8.29 -1.78
C ASP A 2 -23.59 6.99 -2.20
N VAL A 3 -23.80 6.63 -3.47
CA VAL A 3 -23.20 5.48 -4.11
C VAL A 3 -21.70 5.77 -4.26
N TYR A 4 -20.88 5.08 -3.49
CA TYR A 4 -19.42 5.07 -3.66
C TYR A 4 -19.08 4.43 -5.01
N THR A 5 -18.79 5.23 -6.03
CA THR A 5 -18.29 4.74 -7.33
C THR A 5 -16.76 4.62 -7.32
N ARG A 6 -16.24 3.81 -8.24
CA ARG A 6 -14.80 3.53 -8.49
C ARG A 6 -13.91 4.77 -8.70
N ASP A 7 -14.48 5.97 -8.83
CA ASP A 7 -13.78 7.20 -9.23
C ASP A 7 -12.93 7.82 -8.10
N ASN A 8 -13.16 7.43 -6.84
CA ASN A 8 -12.37 7.94 -5.71
C ASN A 8 -10.94 7.35 -5.62
N CYS A 9 -10.65 6.24 -6.31
CA CYS A 9 -9.24 5.86 -6.51
C CYS A 9 -8.52 6.88 -7.40
N CYS A 10 -9.17 7.40 -8.45
CA CYS A 10 -8.54 8.26 -9.46
C CYS A 10 -8.26 9.68 -8.96
N HIS A 11 -9.14 10.26 -8.14
CA HIS A 11 -8.95 11.62 -7.61
C HIS A 11 -7.81 11.74 -6.58
N PHE A 12 -7.47 10.64 -5.90
CA PHE A 12 -6.31 10.57 -5.02
C PHE A 12 -4.98 10.79 -5.79
N PHE A 13 -4.84 10.30 -7.03
CA PHE A 13 -3.55 10.30 -7.75
C PHE A 13 -3.00 11.67 -8.15
N SER A 14 -3.84 12.68 -8.43
CA SER A 14 -3.35 14.02 -8.85
C SER A 14 -2.58 14.75 -7.74
N GLN A 15 -2.98 14.58 -6.47
CA GLN A 15 -2.25 15.12 -5.32
C GLN A 15 -0.93 14.36 -5.09
N PHE A 16 -0.87 13.06 -5.42
CA PHE A 16 0.37 12.28 -5.30
C PHE A 16 1.40 12.58 -6.37
N ALA A 17 0.99 12.94 -7.60
CA ALA A 17 1.95 13.28 -8.65
C ALA A 17 2.80 14.51 -8.27
N ASN A 18 2.18 15.53 -7.67
CA ASN A 18 2.90 16.68 -7.14
C ASN A 18 3.77 16.30 -5.93
N ALA A 19 3.24 15.47 -5.03
CA ALA A 19 4.00 14.98 -3.87
C ALA A 19 5.24 14.17 -4.27
N GLN A 20 5.17 13.33 -5.32
CA GLN A 20 6.30 12.57 -5.83
C GLN A 20 7.40 13.49 -6.35
N ASN A 21 7.03 14.48 -7.17
CA ASN A 21 7.97 15.45 -7.71
C ASN A 21 8.63 16.28 -6.61
N ASP A 22 7.87 16.71 -5.60
CA ASP A 22 8.43 17.47 -4.49
C ASP A 22 9.33 16.64 -3.60
N LEU A 23 8.99 15.38 -3.38
CA LEU A 23 9.82 14.40 -2.69
C LEU A 23 11.15 14.18 -3.44
N LEU A 24 11.12 13.94 -4.75
CA LEU A 24 12.33 13.74 -5.55
C LEU A 24 13.22 14.99 -5.55
N LYS A 25 12.65 16.20 -5.54
CA LYS A 25 13.41 17.45 -5.36
C LYS A 25 14.10 17.52 -3.99
N VAL A 26 13.45 17.05 -2.92
CA VAL A 26 14.09 16.98 -1.60
C VAL A 26 15.20 15.92 -1.61
N ALA A 27 14.93 14.74 -2.17
CA ALA A 27 15.89 13.65 -2.30
C ALA A 27 17.17 14.05 -3.04
N ALA A 28 17.06 14.88 -4.09
CA ALA A 28 18.20 15.39 -4.85
C ALA A 28 19.20 16.23 -4.02
N SER A 29 18.77 16.75 -2.86
CA SER A 29 19.64 17.48 -1.93
C SER A 29 20.33 16.59 -0.88
N LEU A 30 19.99 15.30 -0.84
CA LEU A 30 20.47 14.34 0.15
C LEU A 30 21.63 13.51 -0.42
N LYS A 31 22.36 12.79 0.45
CA LYS A 31 23.31 11.77 -0.01
C LYS A 31 22.54 10.66 -0.69
N LYS A 32 23.07 10.17 -1.82
CA LYS A 32 22.55 9.02 -2.56
C LYS A 32 23.42 7.80 -2.33
N SER A 33 22.79 6.64 -2.14
CA SER A 33 23.41 5.32 -2.16
C SER A 33 22.70 4.47 -3.21
N GLU A 34 23.43 4.04 -4.23
CA GLU A 34 22.90 3.16 -5.28
C GLU A 34 22.86 1.70 -4.79
N GLY A 35 21.99 0.91 -5.37
CA GLY A 35 21.79 -0.50 -5.02
C GLY A 35 20.58 -1.08 -5.74
N LYS A 36 20.11 -2.25 -5.31
CA LYS A 36 18.79 -2.78 -5.77
C LYS A 36 17.67 -1.89 -5.26
N VAL A 37 17.88 -1.29 -4.10
CA VAL A 37 17.08 -0.20 -3.55
C VAL A 37 17.93 1.06 -3.55
N THR A 38 17.50 2.10 -4.26
CA THR A 38 18.18 3.40 -4.21
C THR A 38 17.81 4.10 -2.90
N ALA A 39 18.79 4.56 -2.12
CA ALA A 39 18.53 5.27 -0.86
C ALA A 39 19.00 6.73 -0.91
N TYR A 40 18.14 7.64 -0.44
CA TYR A 40 18.46 9.06 -0.22
C TYR A 40 18.35 9.40 1.26
N TYR A 41 19.37 10.04 1.84
CA TYR A 41 19.43 10.30 3.29
C TYR A 41 20.35 11.47 3.66
N PRO A 42 20.10 12.16 4.80
CA PRO A 42 21.03 13.14 5.33
C PRO A 42 22.30 12.48 5.88
N ALA A 43 23.43 13.21 5.85
CA ALA A 43 24.71 12.67 6.29
C ALA A 43 24.72 12.14 7.74
N SER A 44 23.92 12.76 8.61
CA SER A 44 23.78 12.42 10.03
C SER A 44 23.21 11.03 10.30
N VAL A 45 22.52 10.42 9.33
CA VAL A 45 21.84 9.12 9.51
C VAL A 45 22.41 8.02 8.62
N GLU A 46 23.58 8.23 8.01
CA GLU A 46 24.18 7.30 7.03
C GLU A 46 24.25 5.84 7.49
N LYS A 47 24.62 5.61 8.76
CA LYS A 47 24.68 4.25 9.33
C LYS A 47 23.30 3.58 9.33
N GLN A 48 22.28 4.30 9.78
CA GLN A 48 20.91 3.79 9.80
C GLN A 48 20.37 3.60 8.38
N ALA A 49 20.71 4.52 7.48
CA ALA A 49 20.31 4.44 6.08
C ALA A 49 20.84 3.19 5.39
N LYS A 50 22.13 2.89 5.54
CA LYS A 50 22.74 1.66 5.01
C LYS A 50 22.10 0.40 5.58
N ARG A 51 21.72 0.42 6.86
CA ARG A 51 21.01 -0.71 7.49
C ARG A 51 19.62 -0.90 6.88
N ILE A 52 18.84 0.17 6.74
CA ILE A 52 17.49 0.12 6.16
C ILE A 52 17.57 -0.32 4.69
N GLN A 53 18.49 0.27 3.91
CA GLN A 53 18.72 -0.11 2.52
C GLN A 53 19.01 -1.60 2.41
N SER A 54 19.97 -2.13 3.18
CA SER A 54 20.31 -3.55 3.16
C SER A 54 19.14 -4.47 3.55
N LEU A 55 18.29 -4.05 4.50
CA LEU A 55 17.09 -4.79 4.88
C LEU A 55 16.10 -4.88 3.71
N LEU A 56 15.82 -3.75 3.06
CA LEU A 56 14.90 -3.69 1.92
C LEU A 56 15.45 -4.45 0.71
N GLU A 57 16.75 -4.39 0.44
CA GLU A 57 17.38 -5.17 -0.64
C GLU A 57 17.24 -6.68 -0.43
N LYS A 58 17.40 -7.16 0.81
CA LYS A 58 17.15 -8.57 1.14
C LYS A 58 15.70 -8.97 0.91
N ALA A 59 14.76 -8.08 1.22
CA ALA A 59 13.34 -8.34 0.98
C ALA A 59 13.02 -8.38 -0.52
N VAL A 60 13.58 -7.46 -1.30
CA VAL A 60 13.50 -7.48 -2.78
C VAL A 60 14.05 -8.80 -3.34
N ASP A 61 15.21 -9.24 -2.86
CA ASP A 61 15.80 -10.50 -3.29
C ASP A 61 14.97 -11.72 -2.93
N TYR A 62 14.42 -11.74 -1.71
CA TYR A 62 13.52 -12.78 -1.27
C TYR A 62 12.30 -12.88 -2.18
N TYR A 63 11.60 -11.79 -2.44
CA TYR A 63 10.39 -11.81 -3.25
C TYR A 63 10.64 -12.01 -4.73
N ASN A 64 11.75 -11.53 -5.27
CA ASN A 64 12.15 -11.89 -6.62
C ASN A 64 12.37 -13.40 -6.74
N LYS A 65 12.98 -14.04 -5.72
CA LYS A 65 13.16 -15.49 -5.71
C LYS A 65 11.84 -16.26 -5.53
N GLN A 66 10.99 -15.84 -4.59
CA GLN A 66 9.79 -16.59 -4.22
C GLN A 66 8.61 -16.34 -5.17
N LEU A 67 8.47 -15.12 -5.68
CA LEU A 67 7.30 -14.68 -6.45
C LEU A 67 7.65 -14.26 -7.89
N ASN A 68 8.93 -14.20 -8.25
CA ASN A 68 9.39 -13.69 -9.54
C ASN A 68 8.86 -12.27 -9.83
N ILE A 69 8.84 -11.44 -8.78
CA ILE A 69 8.46 -10.03 -8.85
C ILE A 69 9.70 -9.20 -8.56
N ASN A 70 10.02 -8.30 -9.49
CA ASN A 70 11.12 -7.36 -9.37
C ASN A 70 10.65 -6.00 -9.86
N PHE A 71 10.80 -4.97 -9.05
CA PHE A 71 10.51 -3.60 -9.43
C PHE A 71 11.50 -2.64 -8.74
N PRO A 72 11.87 -1.54 -9.41
CA PRO A 72 12.78 -0.56 -8.82
C PRO A 72 12.11 0.15 -7.64
N ILE A 73 12.83 0.22 -6.51
CA ILE A 73 12.39 0.91 -5.30
C ILE A 73 13.41 1.99 -4.96
N THR A 74 12.89 3.18 -4.68
CA THR A 74 13.64 4.25 -4.04
C THR A 74 13.14 4.43 -2.62
N VAL A 75 14.05 4.57 -1.65
CA VAL A 75 13.73 4.95 -0.27
C VAL A 75 14.33 6.32 0.04
N VAL A 76 13.52 7.22 0.58
CA VAL A 76 13.92 8.51 1.10
C VAL A 76 13.80 8.46 2.62
N LEU A 77 14.90 8.66 3.30
CA LEU A 77 14.99 8.59 4.75
C LEU A 77 15.07 9.99 5.32
N PHE A 78 14.08 10.35 6.12
CA PHE A 78 13.94 11.68 6.68
C PHE A 78 14.53 11.77 8.10
N GLY A 79 15.33 12.80 8.34
CA GLY A 79 15.49 13.37 9.67
C GLY A 79 14.43 14.45 9.94
N PRO A 80 14.42 15.04 11.15
CA PRO A 80 13.44 16.07 11.51
C PRO A 80 13.44 17.29 10.58
N GLU A 81 14.63 17.78 10.21
CA GLU A 81 14.77 18.98 9.36
C GLU A 81 14.32 18.70 7.91
N GLU A 82 14.69 17.54 7.37
CA GLU A 82 14.31 17.14 6.02
C GLU A 82 12.79 16.94 5.90
N PHE A 83 12.15 16.35 6.91
CA PHE A 83 10.70 16.15 6.93
C PHE A 83 9.95 17.48 7.02
N ALA A 84 10.40 18.39 7.89
CA ALA A 84 9.81 19.73 8.01
C ALA A 84 9.91 20.51 6.69
N ARG A 85 11.02 20.37 5.96
CA ARG A 85 11.22 20.98 4.64
C ARG A 85 10.31 20.39 3.58
N PHE A 86 10.19 19.05 3.53
CA PHE A 86 9.31 18.35 2.60
C PHE A 86 7.84 18.75 2.79
N THR A 87 7.37 18.75 4.03
CA THR A 87 5.98 19.09 4.35
C THR A 87 5.68 20.56 4.10
N LYS A 88 6.60 21.48 4.44
CA LYS A 88 6.47 22.91 4.11
C LYS A 88 6.33 23.15 2.62
N LYS A 89 7.07 22.40 1.80
CA LYS A 89 7.01 22.52 0.36
C LYS A 89 5.72 21.94 -0.23
N SER A 90 5.35 20.73 0.20
CA SER A 90 4.23 19.99 -0.38
C SER A 90 2.86 20.50 0.11
N TYR A 91 2.79 20.97 1.35
CA TYR A 91 1.54 21.33 2.03
C TYR A 91 1.52 22.79 2.52
N GLY A 92 2.52 23.60 2.13
CA GLY A 92 2.64 25.01 2.54
C GLY A 92 3.00 25.23 4.01
N THR A 93 3.06 24.18 4.84
CA THR A 93 3.30 24.27 6.28
C THR A 93 4.26 23.17 6.75
N ALA A 94 5.21 23.54 7.61
CA ALA A 94 6.13 22.57 8.19
C ALA A 94 5.38 21.73 9.22
N SER A 95 5.30 20.41 8.99
CA SER A 95 4.74 19.47 9.93
C SER A 95 5.82 19.03 10.93
N PRO A 96 5.49 18.86 12.22
CA PRO A 96 6.45 18.36 13.19
C PRO A 96 6.78 16.89 12.92
N TYR A 97 8.04 16.50 13.15
CA TYR A 97 8.52 15.13 12.91
C TYR A 97 7.79 14.09 13.77
N ASN A 98 7.30 14.48 14.95
CA ASN A 98 6.49 13.63 15.82
C ASN A 98 5.06 13.37 15.28
N GLY A 99 4.69 13.94 14.13
CA GLY A 99 3.50 13.58 13.36
C GLY A 99 3.81 12.70 12.14
N PHE A 100 5.08 12.37 11.88
CA PHE A 100 5.48 11.61 10.69
C PHE A 100 5.14 10.12 10.82
N LEU A 101 4.41 9.60 9.83
CA LEU A 101 4.17 8.18 9.59
C LEU A 101 4.81 7.78 8.24
N PRO A 102 5.40 6.57 8.15
CA PRO A 102 5.82 5.98 6.87
C PRO A 102 4.74 6.01 5.80
N PHE A 103 5.15 6.11 4.53
CA PHE A 103 4.25 5.94 3.38
C PHE A 103 5.03 5.62 2.11
N VAL A 104 4.34 5.12 1.07
CA VAL A 104 4.87 4.99 -0.29
C VAL A 104 4.06 5.83 -1.26
N ILE A 105 4.77 6.53 -2.16
CA ILE A 105 4.16 7.15 -3.33
C ILE A 105 4.28 6.20 -4.51
N SER A 106 3.13 5.82 -5.06
CA SER A 106 3.02 5.01 -6.28
C SER A 106 3.52 5.78 -7.51
N GLY A 107 4.15 5.08 -8.45
CA GLY A 107 4.65 5.63 -9.71
C GLY A 107 5.98 4.97 -10.13
N PRO A 108 6.49 5.23 -11.34
CA PRO A 108 7.87 4.88 -11.70
C PRO A 108 8.83 6.06 -11.41
N PRO A 109 9.82 5.92 -10.50
CA PRO A 109 10.04 4.81 -9.57
C PRO A 109 9.11 4.91 -8.35
N LYS A 110 8.86 3.75 -7.70
CA LYS A 110 8.12 3.71 -6.42
C LYS A 110 9.00 4.34 -5.35
N VAL A 111 8.47 5.32 -4.62
CA VAL A 111 9.25 6.07 -3.62
C VAL A 111 8.68 5.88 -2.22
N MET A 112 9.41 5.15 -1.38
CA MET A 112 9.11 4.94 0.02
C MET A 112 9.71 6.06 0.89
N CYS A 113 8.96 6.55 1.86
CA CYS A 113 9.38 7.56 2.80
C CYS A 113 9.40 6.98 4.21
N LEU A 114 10.57 6.92 4.85
CA LEU A 114 10.70 6.37 6.21
C LEU A 114 11.39 7.34 7.18
N PRO A 115 11.07 7.27 8.49
CA PRO A 115 11.83 7.94 9.53
C PRO A 115 13.21 7.32 9.65
N ALA A 116 14.26 8.14 9.61
CA ALA A 116 15.64 7.69 9.82
C ALA A 116 16.06 7.71 11.29
N MET A 117 15.30 8.40 12.14
CA MET A 117 15.60 8.65 13.54
C MET A 117 14.36 8.48 14.42
N GLY A 118 14.57 8.24 15.71
CA GLY A 118 13.51 8.29 16.73
C GLY A 118 12.90 9.69 16.89
N GLY A 119 11.82 9.78 17.65
CA GLY A 119 11.03 10.99 17.86
C GLY A 119 9.87 11.18 16.89
N SER A 120 9.60 10.21 16.00
CA SER A 120 8.41 10.20 15.15
C SER A 120 7.14 9.84 15.95
N ALA A 121 5.97 9.99 15.34
CA ALA A 121 4.69 9.55 15.93
C ALA A 121 4.74 8.06 16.26
N LEU A 122 5.20 7.28 15.28
CA LEU A 122 5.34 5.84 15.37
C LEU A 122 6.28 5.44 16.51
N ASP A 123 7.49 6.02 16.55
CA ASP A 123 8.48 5.74 17.60
C ASP A 123 7.92 6.03 19.00
N SER A 124 7.21 7.16 19.16
CA SER A 124 6.61 7.54 20.43
C SER A 124 5.54 6.54 20.89
N LEU A 125 4.67 6.10 19.97
CA LEU A 125 3.63 5.10 20.24
C LEU A 125 4.22 3.73 20.55
N THR A 126 5.24 3.30 19.81
CA THR A 126 5.98 2.04 20.06
C THR A 126 6.59 2.05 21.47
N GLN A 127 7.33 3.09 21.82
CA GLN A 127 7.94 3.19 23.14
C GLN A 127 6.89 3.24 24.27
N MET A 128 5.77 3.92 24.04
CA MET A 128 4.67 3.97 25.00
C MET A 128 4.07 2.58 25.26
N ALA A 129 3.81 1.81 24.20
CA ALA A 129 3.27 0.45 24.32
C ALA A 129 4.25 -0.50 25.01
N LEU A 130 5.53 -0.48 24.61
CA LEU A 130 6.56 -1.35 25.20
C LEU A 130 6.82 -1.07 26.69
N LYS A 131 6.77 0.20 27.12
CA LYS A 131 6.94 0.57 28.54
C LYS A 131 5.87 -0.05 29.45
N LYS A 132 4.69 -0.35 28.90
CA LYS A 132 3.59 -1.01 29.62
C LYS A 132 3.73 -2.54 29.64
N SER A 133 4.70 -3.13 28.93
CA SER A 133 4.94 -4.57 28.87
C SER A 133 6.42 -4.97 29.03
N PRO A 134 7.01 -4.79 30.24
CA PRO A 134 8.41 -5.14 30.48
C PRO A 134 8.75 -6.62 30.21
N SER A 135 7.80 -7.53 30.42
CA SER A 135 7.97 -8.96 30.16
C SER A 135 8.21 -9.26 28.68
N LEU A 136 7.59 -8.52 27.77
CA LEU A 136 7.79 -8.68 26.32
C LEU A 136 9.18 -8.17 25.92
N THR A 137 9.60 -7.02 26.44
CA THR A 137 10.92 -6.45 26.12
C THR A 137 12.09 -7.29 26.62
N ASN A 138 11.92 -8.01 27.73
CA ASN A 138 12.97 -8.86 28.30
C ASN A 138 13.37 -10.03 27.39
N GLN A 139 12.51 -10.44 26.45
CA GLN A 139 12.80 -11.52 25.51
C GLN A 139 13.85 -11.13 24.46
N LEU A 140 14.03 -9.84 24.21
CA LEU A 140 14.87 -9.33 23.11
C LEU A 140 16.29 -8.98 23.53
N ASN A 141 16.58 -8.85 24.83
CA ASN A 141 17.85 -8.32 25.34
C ASN A 141 18.29 -6.99 24.65
N LEU A 142 17.32 -6.11 24.41
CA LEU A 142 17.49 -4.79 23.80
C LEU A 142 16.78 -3.74 24.65
N SER A 143 17.27 -2.51 24.63
CA SER A 143 16.57 -1.39 25.25
C SER A 143 15.32 -1.01 24.43
N ILE A 144 14.31 -0.42 25.09
CA ILE A 144 13.09 0.07 24.41
C ILE A 144 13.39 1.02 23.23
N PRO A 145 14.30 2.01 23.35
CA PRO A 145 14.67 2.85 22.21
C PRO A 145 15.28 2.05 21.04
N GLU A 146 16.10 1.03 21.31
CA GLU A 146 16.66 0.18 20.26
C GLU A 146 15.58 -0.66 19.57
N ILE A 147 14.64 -1.24 20.34
CA ILE A 147 13.51 -2.00 19.80
C ILE A 147 12.67 -1.09 18.88
N SER A 148 12.32 0.10 19.36
CA SER A 148 11.50 1.06 18.62
C SER A 148 12.15 1.56 17.33
N GLN A 149 13.45 1.88 17.39
CA GLN A 149 14.21 2.30 16.20
C GLN A 149 14.30 1.17 15.17
N ARG A 150 14.50 -0.08 15.62
CA ARG A 150 14.51 -1.25 14.73
C ARG A 150 13.14 -1.47 14.11
N PHE A 151 12.08 -1.47 14.92
CA PHE A 151 10.71 -1.63 14.46
C PHE A 151 10.32 -0.59 13.40
N THR A 152 10.72 0.67 13.58
CA THR A 152 10.49 1.74 12.59
C THR A 152 11.09 1.40 11.22
N ALA A 153 12.26 0.76 11.18
CA ALA A 153 12.84 0.26 9.93
C ALA A 153 12.05 -0.91 9.34
N LEU A 154 11.49 -1.79 10.20
CA LEU A 154 10.67 -2.93 9.76
C LEU A 154 9.34 -2.48 9.14
N VAL A 155 8.81 -1.32 9.51
CA VAL A 155 7.63 -0.75 8.82
C VAL A 155 7.93 -0.48 7.34
N GLY A 156 9.19 -0.25 6.95
CA GLY A 156 9.56 -0.23 5.53
C GLY A 156 9.22 -1.53 4.77
N LEU A 157 9.19 -2.68 5.45
CA LEU A 157 8.76 -3.94 4.86
C LEU A 157 7.24 -4.02 4.69
N HIS A 158 6.49 -3.43 5.60
CA HIS A 158 5.04 -3.26 5.49
C HIS A 158 4.69 -2.38 4.28
N GLU A 159 5.35 -1.22 4.19
CA GLU A 159 5.22 -0.32 3.04
C GLU A 159 5.57 -1.01 1.70
N LEU A 160 6.61 -1.85 1.73
CA LEU A 160 6.98 -2.68 0.59
C LEU A 160 5.90 -3.73 0.28
N GLY A 161 5.24 -4.27 1.31
CA GLY A 161 4.11 -5.19 1.21
C GLY A 161 2.98 -4.63 0.36
N HIS A 162 2.56 -3.38 0.58
CA HIS A 162 1.58 -2.72 -0.29
C HIS A 162 1.99 -2.71 -1.77
N GLN A 163 3.28 -2.53 -2.06
CA GLN A 163 3.79 -2.53 -3.42
C GLN A 163 3.74 -3.92 -4.06
N TYR A 164 4.07 -4.97 -3.30
CA TYR A 164 3.94 -6.35 -3.77
C TYR A 164 2.49 -6.77 -3.96
N MET A 165 1.57 -6.30 -3.13
CA MET A 165 0.14 -6.52 -3.35
C MET A 165 -0.31 -5.98 -4.71
N GLY A 166 0.15 -4.79 -5.08
CA GLY A 166 -0.12 -4.20 -6.40
C GLY A 166 0.41 -5.07 -7.54
N GLU A 167 1.64 -5.57 -7.44
CA GLU A 167 2.24 -6.46 -8.45
C GLU A 167 1.59 -7.85 -8.51
N LEU A 168 1.06 -8.32 -7.38
CA LEU A 168 0.32 -9.58 -7.29
C LEU A 168 -1.14 -9.44 -7.73
N GLU A 169 -1.61 -8.19 -7.87
CA GLU A 169 -3.00 -7.82 -8.20
C GLU A 169 -3.99 -8.28 -7.13
N ILE A 170 -3.50 -8.32 -5.89
CA ILE A 170 -4.31 -8.51 -4.71
C ILE A 170 -4.76 -7.11 -4.29
N CYS A 171 -5.58 -6.49 -5.13
CA CYS A 171 -6.20 -5.20 -4.85
C CYS A 171 -7.64 -5.45 -4.40
N GLN A 172 -7.91 -5.22 -3.13
CA GLN A 172 -9.26 -5.23 -2.57
C GLN A 172 -9.57 -3.83 -2.07
N ALA A 173 -10.82 -3.36 -2.22
CA ALA A 173 -11.21 -2.04 -1.71
C ALA A 173 -11.32 -1.99 -0.18
N VAL A 174 -11.17 -3.15 0.47
CA VAL A 174 -11.27 -3.32 1.91
C VAL A 174 -9.99 -2.88 2.61
N HIS A 175 -10.01 -1.71 3.24
CA HIS A 175 -8.82 -1.08 3.85
C HIS A 175 -8.10 -1.94 4.89
N TRP A 176 -8.82 -2.55 5.84
CA TRP A 176 -8.18 -3.38 6.88
C TRP A 176 -7.43 -4.57 6.29
N PHE A 177 -7.91 -5.09 5.16
CA PHE A 177 -7.24 -6.19 4.47
C PHE A 177 -6.00 -5.74 3.74
N GLN A 178 -5.99 -4.53 3.16
CA GLN A 178 -4.77 -3.95 2.57
C GLN A 178 -3.66 -3.87 3.62
N GLU A 179 -4.00 -3.42 4.82
CA GLU A 179 -3.09 -3.36 5.97
C GLU A 179 -2.67 -4.75 6.44
N MET A 180 -3.61 -5.71 6.56
CA MET A 180 -3.30 -7.09 6.94
C MET A 180 -2.35 -7.75 5.95
N MET A 181 -2.55 -7.54 4.64
CA MET A 181 -1.73 -8.13 3.59
C MET A 181 -0.35 -7.50 3.50
N ALA A 182 -0.22 -6.19 3.72
CA ALA A 182 1.07 -5.56 3.90
C ALA A 182 1.84 -6.17 5.08
N ASN A 183 1.17 -6.41 6.20
CA ASN A 183 1.74 -7.11 7.35
C ASN A 183 2.07 -8.58 7.05
N PHE A 184 1.25 -9.30 6.29
CA PHE A 184 1.52 -10.67 5.86
C PHE A 184 2.79 -10.75 5.02
N ILE A 185 2.95 -9.84 4.06
CA ILE A 185 4.15 -9.78 3.22
C ILE A 185 5.35 -9.29 4.05
N ALA A 186 5.19 -8.38 5.00
CA ALA A 186 6.31 -8.08 5.91
C ALA A 186 6.74 -9.32 6.72
N ASP A 187 5.77 -10.00 7.34
CA ASP A 187 5.98 -11.13 8.25
C ASP A 187 6.56 -12.36 7.55
N ALA A 188 6.16 -12.63 6.30
CA ALA A 188 6.71 -13.73 5.50
C ALA A 188 8.23 -13.63 5.34
N PHE A 189 8.71 -12.46 4.90
CA PHE A 189 10.14 -12.19 4.78
C PHE A 189 10.85 -12.24 6.14
N LEU A 190 10.26 -11.61 7.16
CA LEU A 190 10.86 -11.57 8.50
C LEU A 190 11.04 -12.97 9.08
N THR A 191 10.00 -13.80 9.00
CA THR A 191 9.99 -15.17 9.51
C THR A 191 11.04 -16.03 8.80
N ASP A 192 11.16 -15.93 7.48
CA ASP A 192 12.08 -16.77 6.69
C ASP A 192 13.54 -16.30 6.72
N VAL A 193 13.77 -14.98 6.77
CA VAL A 193 15.09 -14.39 6.50
C VAL A 193 15.71 -13.72 7.73
N SER A 194 14.91 -13.17 8.63
CA SER A 194 15.41 -12.48 9.83
C SER A 194 14.60 -12.81 11.09
N PRO A 195 14.72 -14.03 11.66
CA PRO A 195 13.94 -14.45 12.82
C PRO A 195 14.06 -13.52 14.04
N THR A 196 15.22 -12.87 14.22
CA THR A 196 15.40 -11.87 15.30
C THR A 196 14.55 -10.63 15.06
N ASP A 197 14.47 -10.13 13.82
CA ASP A 197 13.61 -8.99 13.50
C ASP A 197 12.13 -9.39 13.49
N ALA A 198 11.80 -10.64 13.13
CA ALA A 198 10.46 -11.21 13.30
C ALA A 198 10.01 -11.19 14.77
N LEU A 199 10.89 -11.53 15.71
CA LEU A 199 10.58 -11.45 17.13
C LEU A 199 10.34 -10.00 17.58
N ILE A 200 11.12 -9.04 17.10
CA ILE A 200 10.88 -7.61 17.36
C ILE A 200 9.50 -7.19 16.84
N TRP A 201 9.18 -7.58 15.60
CA TRP A 201 7.91 -7.32 14.95
C TRP A 201 6.74 -7.85 15.78
N GLN A 202 6.82 -9.10 16.23
CA GLN A 202 5.80 -9.74 17.06
C GLN A 202 5.66 -9.08 18.43
N VAL A 203 6.77 -8.83 19.13
CA VAL A 203 6.77 -8.20 20.47
C VAL A 203 6.12 -6.81 20.43
N VAL A 204 6.43 -5.99 19.43
CA VAL A 204 5.82 -4.65 19.32
C VAL A 204 4.33 -4.75 19.02
N ASN A 205 3.92 -5.61 18.08
CA ASN A 205 2.52 -5.77 17.71
C ASN A 205 1.68 -6.38 18.85
N GLU A 206 2.24 -7.31 19.63
CA GLU A 206 1.62 -7.80 20.86
C GLU A 206 1.48 -6.68 21.90
N ALA A 207 2.51 -5.84 22.06
CA ALA A 207 2.43 -4.69 22.96
C ALA A 207 1.36 -3.68 22.52
N TYR A 208 1.15 -3.47 21.23
CA TYR A 208 0.07 -2.62 20.72
C TYR A 208 -1.31 -3.18 21.05
N GLU A 209 -1.55 -4.45 20.74
CA GLU A 209 -2.85 -5.09 21.00
C GLU A 209 -3.20 -5.11 22.50
N THR A 210 -2.22 -5.39 23.35
CA THR A 210 -2.42 -5.60 24.79
C THR A 210 -2.50 -4.31 25.59
N ASN A 211 -1.74 -3.27 25.23
CA ASN A 211 -1.55 -2.08 26.06
C ASN A 211 -2.25 -0.82 25.55
N LEU A 212 -2.78 -0.85 24.32
CA LEU A 212 -3.50 0.25 23.71
C LEU A 212 -5.00 -0.09 23.63
N LYS A 213 -5.84 0.94 23.67
CA LYS A 213 -7.30 0.77 23.63
C LYS A 213 -7.85 1.44 22.38
N PRO A 214 -8.44 0.68 21.44
CA PRO A 214 -8.99 1.28 20.24
C PRO A 214 -10.28 2.04 20.58
N ALA A 215 -10.50 3.15 19.89
CA ALA A 215 -11.76 3.88 19.96
C ALA A 215 -12.85 3.21 19.13
N ASN A 216 -12.47 2.45 18.09
CA ASN A 216 -13.36 1.72 17.21
C ASN A 216 -12.78 0.34 16.86
N ARG A 217 -13.60 -0.70 17.06
CA ARG A 217 -13.23 -2.08 16.77
C ARG A 217 -13.84 -2.64 15.50
N THR A 218 -14.68 -1.90 14.77
CA THR A 218 -15.23 -2.37 13.48
C THR A 218 -14.27 -2.12 12.33
N PHE A 219 -14.32 -2.93 11.28
CA PHE A 219 -13.41 -2.83 10.12
C PHE A 219 -13.36 -1.43 9.49
N SER A 220 -14.53 -0.80 9.31
CA SER A 220 -14.63 0.60 8.82
C SER A 220 -14.06 1.66 9.79
N GLY A 221 -13.60 1.24 10.97
CA GLY A 221 -13.08 2.04 12.05
C GLY A 221 -11.56 2.12 12.13
N ILE A 222 -10.82 1.36 11.33
CA ILE A 222 -9.34 1.28 11.42
C ILE A 222 -8.65 2.65 11.35
N HIS A 223 -9.06 3.51 10.41
CA HIS A 223 -8.53 4.87 10.26
C HIS A 223 -9.34 5.95 10.99
N LYS A 224 -10.31 5.57 11.83
CA LYS A 224 -11.14 6.50 12.59
C LYS A 224 -10.64 6.59 14.03
N GLY A 225 -10.59 7.81 14.57
CA GLY A 225 -10.24 8.04 15.98
C GLY A 225 -8.80 8.54 16.16
N ASN A 226 -8.16 8.10 17.25
CA ASN A 226 -6.83 8.55 17.64
C ASN A 226 -5.72 7.65 17.06
N PRO A 227 -4.44 8.05 17.09
CA PRO A 227 -3.34 7.21 16.62
C PRO A 227 -3.24 5.84 17.32
N GLU A 228 -3.63 5.75 18.60
CA GLU A 228 -3.68 4.48 19.34
C GLU A 228 -4.66 3.47 18.72
N ASN A 229 -5.77 3.94 18.14
CA ASN A 229 -6.71 3.10 17.41
C ASN A 229 -6.03 2.38 16.25
N TYR A 230 -5.31 3.16 15.43
CA TYR A 230 -4.63 2.62 14.25
C TYR A 230 -3.56 1.60 14.63
N VAL A 231 -2.67 1.92 15.59
CA VAL A 231 -1.61 0.98 15.97
C VAL A 231 -2.14 -0.25 16.73
N TRP A 232 -3.25 -0.13 17.47
CA TRP A 232 -3.94 -1.30 18.03
C TRP A 232 -4.43 -2.23 16.93
N TRP A 233 -5.05 -1.67 15.88
CA TRP A 233 -5.46 -2.43 14.70
C TRP A 233 -4.28 -3.10 14.01
N GLN A 234 -3.16 -2.40 13.83
CA GLN A 234 -1.92 -2.96 13.28
C GLN A 234 -1.43 -4.16 14.10
N GLY A 235 -1.44 -4.05 15.44
CA GLY A 235 -1.11 -5.16 16.33
C GLY A 235 -2.00 -6.38 16.10
N ASN A 236 -3.31 -6.15 15.99
CA ASN A 236 -4.30 -7.20 15.82
C ASN A 236 -4.21 -7.92 14.46
N ILE A 237 -4.21 -7.17 13.37
CA ILE A 237 -4.16 -7.73 12.01
C ILE A 237 -2.80 -8.36 11.72
N THR A 238 -1.71 -7.85 12.30
CA THR A 238 -0.37 -8.45 12.16
C THR A 238 -0.33 -9.84 12.77
N ARG A 239 -0.94 -10.05 13.94
CA ARG A 239 -1.01 -11.39 14.53
C ARG A 239 -1.80 -12.35 13.65
N ARG A 240 -2.92 -11.90 13.08
CA ARG A 240 -3.68 -12.73 12.15
C ARG A 240 -2.87 -13.05 10.90
N ALA A 241 -2.16 -12.06 10.35
CA ALA A 241 -1.26 -12.26 9.23
C ALA A 241 -0.17 -13.30 9.53
N HIS A 242 0.45 -13.23 10.71
CA HIS A 242 1.46 -14.19 11.16
C HIS A 242 0.88 -15.62 11.27
N GLU A 243 -0.29 -15.78 11.90
CA GLU A 243 -0.97 -17.09 12.00
C GLU A 243 -1.24 -17.71 10.62
N VAL A 244 -1.68 -16.87 9.67
CA VAL A 244 -1.93 -17.31 8.29
C VAL A 244 -0.63 -17.69 7.60
N TYR A 245 0.44 -16.90 7.77
CA TYR A 245 1.74 -17.19 7.17
C TYR A 245 2.33 -18.52 7.68
N ILE A 246 2.36 -18.71 9.00
CA ILE A 246 2.89 -19.95 9.61
C ILE A 246 2.15 -21.19 9.11
N LYS A 247 0.84 -21.10 8.89
CA LYS A 247 0.03 -22.25 8.50
C LYS A 247 -0.04 -22.50 7.00
N TYR A 248 -0.09 -21.44 6.19
CA TYR A 248 -0.39 -21.53 4.76
C TYR A 248 0.74 -21.04 3.87
N GLY A 249 1.76 -20.36 4.42
CA GLY A 249 2.88 -19.80 3.66
C GLY A 249 2.43 -18.89 2.52
N LEU A 250 3.31 -18.72 1.53
CA LEU A 250 3.02 -17.89 0.34
C LEU A 250 1.93 -18.48 -0.58
N ASP A 251 1.54 -19.75 -0.41
CA ASP A 251 0.42 -20.36 -1.16
C ASP A 251 -0.91 -19.64 -0.88
N PHE A 252 -1.02 -18.97 0.28
CA PHE A 252 -2.13 -18.08 0.58
C PHE A 252 -2.31 -16.97 -0.47
N LEU A 253 -1.21 -16.38 -0.96
CA LEU A 253 -1.25 -15.32 -1.98
C LEU A 253 -1.83 -15.82 -3.30
N GLN A 254 -1.52 -17.06 -3.68
CA GLN A 254 -2.03 -17.66 -4.92
C GLN A 254 -3.55 -17.86 -4.85
N LYS A 255 -4.06 -18.33 -3.70
CA LYS A 255 -5.51 -18.47 -3.49
C LYS A 255 -6.22 -17.13 -3.49
N LEU A 256 -5.63 -16.12 -2.85
CA LEU A 256 -6.18 -14.75 -2.82
C LEU A 256 -6.25 -14.12 -4.21
N LYS A 257 -5.22 -14.34 -5.06
CA LYS A 257 -5.23 -13.80 -6.42
C LYS A 257 -6.47 -14.22 -7.20
N ASN A 258 -6.96 -15.44 -6.99
CA ASN A 258 -8.16 -15.94 -7.69
C ASN A 258 -9.46 -15.24 -7.24
N LEU A 259 -9.47 -14.57 -6.08
CA LEU A 259 -10.64 -13.83 -5.58
C LEU A 259 -10.81 -12.43 -6.18
N SER A 260 -9.78 -11.85 -6.81
CA SER A 260 -9.85 -10.47 -7.31
C SER A 260 -10.94 -10.27 -8.37
N ASN A 261 -11.36 -11.34 -9.07
CA ASN A 261 -12.38 -11.31 -10.11
C ASN A 261 -13.83 -11.36 -9.57
N VAL A 262 -14.03 -11.58 -8.28
CA VAL A 262 -15.37 -11.73 -7.70
C VAL A 262 -15.80 -10.40 -7.08
N LYS A 263 -16.77 -9.73 -7.72
CA LYS A 263 -17.17 -8.36 -7.39
C LYS A 263 -17.62 -8.17 -5.93
N ILE A 264 -18.38 -9.12 -5.37
CA ILE A 264 -18.98 -8.98 -4.03
C ILE A 264 -17.94 -8.79 -2.93
N TYR A 265 -16.72 -9.30 -3.12
CA TYR A 265 -15.62 -9.17 -2.15
C TYR A 265 -15.04 -7.75 -2.06
N HIS A 266 -15.32 -6.90 -3.05
CA HIS A 266 -14.82 -5.53 -3.08
C HIS A 266 -15.72 -4.55 -2.32
N GLU A 267 -16.96 -4.93 -2.01
CA GLU A 267 -17.97 -3.97 -1.50
C GLU A 267 -18.49 -4.33 -0.10
N ASP A 268 -18.20 -5.53 0.41
CA ASP A 268 -18.74 -6.04 1.67
C ASP A 268 -17.66 -6.75 2.52
N ASP A 269 -17.29 -6.13 3.66
CA ASP A 269 -16.35 -6.67 4.64
C ASP A 269 -16.75 -8.07 5.13
N LEU A 270 -18.05 -8.32 5.33
CA LEU A 270 -18.56 -9.57 5.90
C LEU A 270 -18.47 -10.71 4.88
N ALA A 271 -18.87 -10.44 3.63
CA ALA A 271 -18.69 -11.38 2.53
C ALA A 271 -17.20 -11.74 2.37
N PHE A 272 -16.33 -10.74 2.47
CA PHE A 272 -14.90 -10.96 2.31
C PHE A 272 -14.29 -11.75 3.47
N ILE A 273 -14.71 -11.53 4.72
CA ILE A 273 -14.30 -12.36 5.87
C ILE A 273 -14.68 -13.83 5.68
N ILE A 274 -15.89 -14.12 5.19
CA ILE A 274 -16.32 -15.50 4.91
C ILE A 274 -15.44 -16.14 3.82
N ALA A 275 -15.14 -15.39 2.75
CA ALA A 275 -14.26 -15.87 1.68
C ALA A 275 -12.84 -16.15 2.19
N LEU A 276 -12.29 -15.29 3.04
CA LEU A 276 -10.99 -15.50 3.67
C LEU A 276 -10.99 -16.70 4.61
N ASP A 277 -12.08 -16.93 5.35
CA ASP A 277 -12.23 -18.10 6.22
C ASP A 277 -12.30 -19.42 5.43
N GLU A 278 -12.90 -19.40 4.25
CA GLU A 278 -12.88 -20.54 3.32
C GLU A 278 -11.46 -20.83 2.79
N ILE A 279 -10.67 -19.80 2.50
CA ILE A 279 -9.28 -19.96 2.03
C ILE A 279 -8.35 -20.44 3.15
N ALA A 280 -8.47 -19.80 4.31
CA ALA A 280 -7.56 -19.92 5.44
C ALA A 280 -8.35 -19.83 6.76
N PRO A 281 -8.96 -20.96 7.20
CA PRO A 281 -9.84 -20.99 8.37
C PRO A 281 -9.34 -20.25 9.61
N GLY A 282 -10.28 -19.64 10.32
CA GLY A 282 -10.09 -18.88 11.56
C GLY A 282 -10.34 -17.38 11.43
N PHE A 283 -10.72 -16.86 10.25
CA PHE A 283 -10.99 -15.43 10.07
C PHE A 283 -12.28 -14.99 10.74
N GLU A 284 -13.34 -15.78 10.67
CA GLU A 284 -14.61 -15.47 11.35
C GLU A 284 -14.42 -15.46 12.87
N GLN A 285 -13.74 -16.50 13.40
CA GLN A 285 -13.45 -16.61 14.82
C GLN A 285 -12.55 -15.47 15.31
N TRP A 286 -11.54 -15.10 14.52
CA TRP A 286 -10.66 -13.96 14.82
C TRP A 286 -11.46 -12.65 14.85
N ALA A 287 -12.28 -12.39 13.83
CA ALA A 287 -13.10 -11.19 13.74
C ALA A 287 -14.09 -11.08 14.92
N GLU A 288 -14.70 -12.20 15.32
CA GLU A 288 -15.57 -12.26 16.49
C GLU A 288 -14.80 -11.96 17.79
N LYS A 289 -13.69 -12.67 18.01
CA LYS A 289 -12.88 -12.56 19.24
C LYS A 289 -12.49 -11.12 19.53
N TYR A 290 -12.19 -10.35 18.49
CA TYR A 290 -11.73 -8.97 18.61
C TYR A 290 -12.83 -7.92 18.46
N GLY A 291 -14.08 -8.35 18.27
CA GLY A 291 -15.25 -7.47 18.16
C GLY A 291 -15.27 -6.67 16.87
N HIS A 292 -14.69 -7.22 15.79
CA HIS A 292 -14.77 -6.66 14.44
C HIS A 292 -16.14 -6.90 13.80
N ILE A 293 -16.80 -7.99 14.20
CA ILE A 293 -18.18 -8.31 13.84
C ILE A 293 -19.07 -8.29 15.09
N ILE A 294 -20.24 -7.69 14.98
CA ILE A 294 -21.26 -7.63 16.04
C ILE A 294 -22.39 -8.64 15.79
N THR A 295 -23.34 -8.76 16.72
CA THR A 295 -24.46 -9.73 16.61
C THR A 295 -25.24 -9.60 15.31
N ASN A 296 -25.50 -8.37 14.83
CA ASN A 296 -26.22 -8.18 13.58
C ASN A 296 -25.40 -8.64 12.36
N ASP A 297 -24.08 -8.43 12.39
CA ASP A 297 -23.18 -8.88 11.32
C ASP A 297 -23.21 -10.40 11.22
N LYS A 298 -23.25 -11.12 12.36
CA LYS A 298 -23.36 -12.58 12.37
C LYS A 298 -24.65 -13.07 11.69
N ILE A 299 -25.78 -12.44 11.99
CA ILE A 299 -27.06 -12.80 11.35
C ILE A 299 -26.96 -12.61 9.83
N GLN A 300 -26.33 -11.52 9.38
CA GLN A 300 -26.09 -11.28 7.95
C GLN A 300 -25.13 -12.32 7.37
N MET A 301 -24.00 -12.59 8.02
CA MET A 301 -23.01 -13.60 7.61
C MET A 301 -23.66 -14.98 7.48
N ASP A 302 -24.44 -15.42 8.45
CA ASP A 302 -25.17 -16.69 8.41
C ASP A 302 -26.07 -16.79 7.17
N SER A 303 -26.76 -15.69 6.84
CA SER A 303 -27.68 -15.62 5.69
C SER A 303 -26.99 -15.67 4.33
N ILE A 304 -25.72 -15.25 4.22
CA ILE A 304 -24.98 -15.20 2.95
C ILE A 304 -23.88 -16.28 2.84
N SER A 305 -23.52 -16.93 3.95
CA SER A 305 -22.33 -17.78 4.09
C SER A 305 -22.21 -18.87 3.04
N ASN A 306 -23.26 -19.67 2.84
CA ASN A 306 -23.23 -20.77 1.89
C ASN A 306 -22.96 -20.30 0.46
N ASN A 307 -23.58 -19.19 0.04
CA ASN A 307 -23.38 -18.65 -1.30
C ASN A 307 -21.93 -18.16 -1.48
N ILE A 308 -21.43 -17.39 -0.51
CA ILE A 308 -20.07 -16.85 -0.56
C ILE A 308 -19.01 -17.96 -0.56
N ARG A 309 -19.17 -19.01 0.26
CA ARG A 309 -18.23 -20.14 0.32
C ARG A 309 -18.21 -20.92 -0.99
N GLU A 310 -19.37 -21.19 -1.59
CA GLU A 310 -19.43 -21.87 -2.89
C GLU A 310 -18.84 -21.01 -4.01
N GLU A 311 -19.13 -19.70 -4.05
CA GLU A 311 -18.47 -18.77 -5.00
C GLU A 311 -16.94 -18.75 -4.81
N THR A 312 -16.48 -18.75 -3.56
CA THR A 312 -15.05 -18.76 -3.23
C THR A 312 -14.37 -20.03 -3.73
N LYS A 313 -14.94 -21.20 -3.46
CA LYS A 313 -14.44 -22.50 -3.96
C LYS A 313 -14.40 -22.52 -5.48
N ASN A 314 -15.46 -22.05 -6.13
CA ASN A 314 -15.54 -21.98 -7.58
C ASN A 314 -14.46 -21.06 -8.16
N ALA A 315 -14.26 -19.88 -7.58
CA ALA A 315 -13.21 -18.94 -8.01
C ALA A 315 -11.80 -19.55 -7.89
N ILE A 316 -11.53 -20.25 -6.77
CA ILE A 316 -10.25 -20.93 -6.56
C ILE A 316 -10.06 -22.10 -7.54
N ALA A 317 -11.11 -22.90 -7.76
CA ALA A 317 -11.07 -24.09 -8.62
C ALA A 317 -10.93 -23.76 -10.11
N GLN A 318 -11.46 -22.62 -10.56
CA GLN A 318 -11.44 -22.23 -11.96
C GLN A 318 -10.03 -21.96 -12.52
N ASN A 319 -8.98 -21.97 -11.67
CA ASN A 319 -7.56 -21.81 -12.02
C ASN A 319 -7.38 -20.84 -13.20
N MET A 320 -8.06 -19.69 -13.11
CA MET A 320 -8.34 -18.90 -14.30
C MET A 320 -7.01 -18.44 -14.89
N PRO A 321 -6.75 -18.72 -16.19
CA PRO A 321 -5.53 -18.30 -16.84
C PRO A 321 -5.42 -16.79 -16.69
N ASN A 322 -4.30 -16.41 -16.11
CA ASN A 322 -4.06 -15.07 -15.62
C ASN A 322 -4.22 -14.05 -16.74
N LEU A 323 -5.25 -13.21 -16.68
CA LEU A 323 -5.41 -12.11 -17.63
C LEU A 323 -4.32 -11.04 -17.44
N TYR A 324 -3.58 -11.05 -16.33
CA TYR A 324 -2.57 -10.05 -15.97
C TYR A 324 -1.42 -10.63 -15.08
N THR A 325 -0.48 -11.38 -15.68
CA THR A 325 0.76 -11.87 -14.99
C THR A 325 1.83 -10.77 -14.86
N SER A 326 2.84 -10.96 -14.00
CA SER A 326 4.11 -10.20 -13.98
C SER A 326 4.93 -10.25 -15.28
N ILE A 327 4.49 -11.05 -16.27
CA ILE A 327 4.91 -10.86 -17.66
C ILE A 327 4.63 -9.40 -18.05
N TYR A 328 3.51 -8.80 -17.64
CA TYR A 328 3.06 -7.46 -18.01
C TYR A 328 3.82 -6.31 -17.33
N SER A 329 4.25 -6.42 -16.06
CA SER A 329 5.06 -5.35 -15.43
C SER A 329 6.49 -5.28 -15.98
N ASN A 330 7.08 -6.43 -16.33
CA ASN A 330 8.37 -6.50 -17.05
C ASN A 330 8.27 -6.11 -18.55
N GLN A 331 7.07 -5.93 -19.11
CA GLN A 331 6.88 -5.46 -20.50
C GLN A 331 6.76 -3.94 -20.61
N TRP A 332 6.58 -3.23 -19.49
CA TRP A 332 6.52 -1.78 -19.47
C TRP A 332 7.84 -1.14 -19.91
N GLU A 333 8.97 -1.74 -19.52
CA GLU A 333 10.32 -1.37 -19.99
C GLU A 333 10.62 -1.82 -21.44
N LYS A 334 9.81 -2.71 -22.02
CA LYS A 334 10.09 -3.36 -23.32
C LYS A 334 9.20 -2.90 -24.48
N GLY A 335 8.28 -1.96 -24.26
CA GLY A 335 7.48 -1.35 -25.32
C GLY A 335 6.64 -2.35 -26.14
N ASN A 336 6.14 -3.43 -25.52
CA ASN A 336 5.54 -4.54 -26.27
C ASN A 336 4.06 -4.29 -26.68
N THR A 337 3.76 -4.62 -27.93
CA THR A 337 2.52 -4.32 -28.69
C THR A 337 1.25 -5.06 -28.24
N SER A 338 1.35 -6.03 -27.34
CA SER A 338 0.19 -6.71 -26.74
C SER A 338 -0.64 -5.78 -25.85
N TYR A 339 0.03 -4.82 -25.19
CA TYR A 339 -0.63 -3.77 -24.39
C TYR A 339 -1.47 -2.86 -25.27
N ASN A 340 -0.97 -2.51 -26.47
CA ASN A 340 -1.77 -1.83 -27.47
C ASN A 340 -2.99 -2.68 -27.86
N LYS A 341 -2.92 -4.01 -27.95
CA LYS A 341 -4.10 -4.80 -28.31
C LYS A 341 -5.17 -4.84 -27.22
N ILE A 342 -4.81 -4.94 -25.94
CA ILE A 342 -5.78 -4.95 -24.82
C ILE A 342 -6.37 -3.56 -24.62
N VAL A 343 -5.53 -2.52 -24.63
CA VAL A 343 -5.99 -1.12 -24.59
C VAL A 343 -6.83 -0.78 -25.81
N MET A 344 -6.46 -1.25 -27.01
CA MET A 344 -7.24 -1.02 -28.23
C MET A 344 -8.49 -1.90 -28.32
N SER A 345 -8.55 -3.09 -27.68
CA SER A 345 -9.81 -3.83 -27.56
C SER A 345 -10.73 -3.13 -26.57
N PHE A 346 -10.20 -2.66 -25.44
CA PHE A 346 -10.95 -1.85 -24.48
C PHE A 346 -11.50 -0.58 -25.15
N LEU A 347 -10.67 0.18 -25.89
CA LEU A 347 -11.09 1.37 -26.64
C LEU A 347 -12.08 1.04 -27.76
N LYS A 348 -11.95 -0.12 -28.42
CA LYS A 348 -12.86 -0.56 -29.48
C LYS A 348 -14.21 -1.02 -28.95
N ASP A 349 -14.25 -1.69 -27.80
CA ASP A 349 -15.48 -2.03 -27.10
C ASP A 349 -16.14 -0.74 -26.56
N PHE A 350 -15.34 0.25 -26.15
CA PHE A 350 -15.81 1.59 -25.74
C PHE A 350 -16.35 2.46 -26.89
N GLU A 351 -15.81 2.33 -28.11
CA GLU A 351 -16.32 3.00 -29.33
C GLU A 351 -17.73 2.52 -29.72
N THR A 352 -18.14 1.34 -29.24
CA THR A 352 -19.45 0.75 -29.57
C THR A 352 -20.56 1.10 -28.57
N ASP A 353 -20.24 1.78 -27.46
CA ASP A 353 -21.21 2.29 -26.49
C ASP A 353 -21.32 3.84 -26.56
N ASP A 354 -22.53 4.35 -26.35
CA ASP A 354 -23.04 5.69 -26.74
C ASP A 354 -22.46 6.88 -25.92
N PHE A 355 -21.17 6.88 -25.57
CA PHE A 355 -20.48 8.00 -24.90
C PHE A 355 -20.21 9.15 -25.87
N LYS A 356 -21.19 10.06 -25.99
CA LYS A 356 -21.22 11.19 -26.95
C LYS A 356 -20.29 12.37 -26.64
N GLN A 357 -19.25 12.24 -25.82
CA GLN A 357 -18.41 13.39 -25.44
C GLN A 357 -16.90 13.08 -25.47
N PRO A 358 -16.23 13.34 -26.62
CA PRO A 358 -14.79 13.11 -26.81
C PRO A 358 -13.88 13.87 -25.83
N ASP A 359 -14.32 15.01 -25.31
CA ASP A 359 -13.50 15.84 -24.42
C ASP A 359 -13.38 15.25 -23.01
N LEU A 360 -14.46 14.63 -22.49
CA LEU A 360 -14.41 13.88 -21.23
C LEU A 360 -13.49 12.65 -21.33
N ILE A 361 -13.39 12.05 -22.52
CA ILE A 361 -12.52 10.90 -22.77
C ILE A 361 -11.04 11.30 -22.70
N ALA A 362 -10.68 12.46 -23.24
CA ALA A 362 -9.30 12.95 -23.17
C ALA A 362 -8.88 13.24 -21.72
N ASP A 363 -9.75 13.87 -20.95
CA ASP A 363 -9.51 14.19 -19.54
C ASP A 363 -9.44 12.91 -18.67
N GLU A 364 -10.31 11.93 -18.92
CA GLU A 364 -10.33 10.65 -18.18
C GLU A 364 -9.08 9.81 -18.44
N ILE A 365 -8.62 9.75 -19.69
CA ILE A 365 -7.34 9.12 -20.05
C ILE A 365 -6.21 9.91 -19.39
N GLU A 366 -6.22 11.25 -19.48
CA GLU A 366 -5.22 12.16 -18.88
C GLU A 366 -5.05 11.94 -17.39
N ILE A 367 -6.16 11.82 -16.67
CA ILE A 367 -6.20 11.55 -15.23
C ILE A 367 -5.69 10.15 -14.89
N ARG A 368 -6.02 9.13 -15.70
CA ARG A 368 -5.70 7.71 -15.40
C ARG A 368 -4.29 7.28 -15.81
N PHE A 369 -3.64 8.00 -16.72
CA PHE A 369 -2.33 7.60 -17.28
C PHE A 369 -1.24 8.67 -17.15
N MET A 370 -1.35 9.60 -16.19
CA MET A 370 -0.36 10.66 -15.93
C MET A 370 1.07 10.08 -15.82
N GLY A 371 1.96 10.50 -16.72
CA GLY A 371 3.38 10.12 -16.72
C GLY A 371 3.96 9.64 -18.06
N VAL A 372 3.11 9.38 -19.07
CA VAL A 372 3.56 8.85 -20.37
C VAL A 372 3.09 9.74 -21.53
N ASN A 373 3.68 10.94 -21.67
CA ASN A 373 3.35 11.90 -22.74
C ASN A 373 3.35 11.28 -24.15
N ASP A 374 4.23 10.29 -24.37
CA ASP A 374 4.35 9.61 -25.67
C ASP A 374 3.16 8.68 -25.98
N PHE A 375 2.50 8.14 -24.95
CA PHE A 375 1.28 7.35 -25.08
C PHE A 375 0.08 8.23 -25.39
N PHE A 376 -0.02 9.41 -24.76
CA PHE A 376 -1.09 10.38 -25.03
C PHE A 376 -1.12 10.86 -26.46
N GLU A 377 0.03 11.27 -26.99
CA GLU A 377 0.10 11.77 -28.36
C GLU A 377 -0.20 10.65 -29.37
N LYS A 378 0.18 9.40 -29.07
CA LYS A 378 -0.17 8.22 -29.89
C LYS A 378 -1.65 7.86 -29.81
N ALA A 379 -2.25 7.89 -28.62
CA ALA A 379 -3.68 7.63 -28.43
C ALA A 379 -4.54 8.71 -29.11
N LYS A 380 -4.20 10.00 -28.95
CA LYS A 380 -4.85 11.11 -29.66
C LYS A 380 -4.75 10.98 -31.18
N ALA A 381 -3.57 10.59 -31.69
CA ALA A 381 -3.36 10.38 -33.12
C ALA A 381 -4.18 9.20 -33.68
N ILE A 382 -4.29 8.10 -32.93
CA ILE A 382 -5.06 6.91 -33.32
C ILE A 382 -6.57 7.20 -33.30
N LEU A 383 -7.05 7.94 -32.30
CA LEU A 383 -8.46 8.29 -32.13
C LEU A 383 -8.89 9.49 -33.00
N GLY A 384 -8.00 10.04 -33.82
CA GLY A 384 -8.29 11.19 -34.69
C GLY A 384 -8.61 12.50 -33.92
N LEU A 385 -8.27 12.56 -32.63
CA LEU A 385 -8.51 13.73 -31.79
C LEU A 385 -7.51 14.83 -32.19
N LYS A 386 -8.01 15.93 -32.75
CA LYS A 386 -7.17 17.07 -33.13
C LYS A 386 -6.52 17.67 -31.88
N LYS A 387 -5.25 18.07 -32.01
CA LYS A 387 -4.58 18.91 -31.00
C LYS A 387 -5.48 20.08 -30.63
N SER A 388 -5.91 20.17 -29.38
CA SER A 388 -6.51 21.38 -28.86
C SER A 388 -5.43 22.47 -28.91
N VAL A 389 -5.61 23.45 -29.78
CA VAL A 389 -4.77 24.63 -29.82
C VAL A 389 -5.18 25.50 -28.64
N GLN A 390 -4.55 25.30 -27.48
CA GLN A 390 -4.54 26.31 -26.44
C GLN A 390 -3.36 27.25 -26.70
N ASP A 391 -3.62 28.30 -27.47
CA ASP A 391 -2.79 29.50 -27.49
C ASP A 391 -3.56 30.59 -26.74
N SER A 392 -3.36 30.67 -25.43
CA SER A 392 -3.90 31.73 -24.56
C SER A 392 -2.75 32.50 -23.91
N ARG A 393 -1.93 33.17 -24.72
CA ARG A 393 -1.09 34.28 -24.28
C ARG A 393 -1.29 35.53 -25.14
N THR A 394 -2.45 36.16 -25.00
CA THR A 394 -2.54 37.62 -25.16
C THR A 394 -3.77 38.17 -24.43
N LEU A 395 -3.61 38.50 -23.15
CA LEU A 395 -4.45 39.51 -22.51
C LEU A 395 -3.67 40.83 -22.50
N LYS A 396 -4.06 41.72 -23.40
CA LYS A 396 -3.61 43.11 -23.42
C LYS A 396 -4.05 43.80 -22.15
N SER A 397 -3.08 44.45 -21.50
CA SER A 397 -3.29 45.47 -20.47
C SER A 397 -4.13 46.63 -21.02
N GLY A 398 -5.21 46.96 -20.34
CA GLY A 398 -6.01 48.15 -20.61
C GLY A 398 -6.83 48.55 -19.39
N TYR A 399 -6.22 49.29 -18.48
CA TYR A 399 -6.94 50.19 -17.58
C TYR A 399 -6.26 51.55 -17.63
N SER A 400 -7.03 52.53 -18.13
CA SER A 400 -6.80 53.96 -18.02
C SER A 400 -7.77 54.52 -17.00
N LEU A 401 -7.22 55.38 -16.12
CA LEU A 401 -7.84 56.26 -15.11
C LEU A 401 -8.52 55.58 -13.91
#